data_AF-A0A6L5K5C6-F1
#
_entry.id   AF-A0A6L5K5C6-F1
#
_cell.length_a   1.000
_cell.length_b   1.000
_cell.length_c   1.000
_cell.angle_alpha   90.00
_cell.angle_beta   90.00
_cell.angle_gamma   90.00
#
_symmetry.space_group_name_H-M   'P 1'
#
loop_
_entity.id
_entity.type
_entity.pdbx_description
1 polymer ?
#
loop_
_entity_poly.entity_id
_entity_poly.type
_entity_poly.pdbx_seq_one_letter_code
_entity_poly.pdbx_strand_id
1 'polypeptide(L)'
;MKESLSENLEKRKVAQLAKKYSAKGYEVFVNLPNYKSPQRILGFMPDLIAKKGAETIIIEVKTSNSIRGNEDIIEQLSRYAKEIPGTNFDLVITNPRPSTSTHLKIEALEAELNILQEGLLTDIKKAVEQNRSDLAVLLAVRLLESLLARLAVRKSIYVPLEKWNLIGLSNRLAAEHVISQAVTKLAKQLYKKRNAIVHKLDKKAVLSPEETSDIYKKLLKLTKQWGRTGKMVEVMCPVCQKSFNSFLNLARHMVLKDRPDGDHIQWLEGFSGLPFDKFGWGSDKKIGIALKNYWMKHRQWPY
;
A
#
# COMPACT_ATOMS: atom_id res chain seq x y z
N MET A 1 -4.34 28.68 -16.23
CA MET A 1 -4.46 27.75 -15.08
C MET A 1 -3.83 26.42 -15.47
N LYS A 2 -2.99 25.83 -14.60
CA LYS A 2 -2.47 24.47 -14.84
C LYS A 2 -3.58 23.48 -14.49
N GLU A 3 -4.04 22.69 -15.46
CA GLU A 3 -5.00 21.60 -15.24
C GLU A 3 -4.39 20.56 -14.29
N SER A 4 -5.22 19.99 -13.41
CA SER A 4 -4.77 18.95 -12.49
C SER A 4 -4.43 17.65 -13.23
N LEU A 5 -3.60 16.79 -12.62
CA LEU A 5 -3.24 15.48 -13.19
C LEU A 5 -4.48 14.59 -13.38
N SER A 6 -5.45 14.67 -12.47
CA SER A 6 -6.74 13.94 -12.54
C SER A 6 -7.58 14.40 -13.73
N GLU A 7 -7.76 15.70 -13.92
CA GLU A 7 -8.52 16.26 -15.05
C GLU A 7 -7.90 15.83 -16.38
N ASN A 8 -6.56 15.86 -16.49
CA ASN A 8 -5.87 15.39 -17.69
C ASN A 8 -6.12 13.90 -18.01
N LEU A 9 -6.18 13.04 -16.98
CA LEU A 9 -6.44 11.61 -17.15
C LEU A 9 -7.90 11.34 -17.57
N GLU A 10 -8.84 12.06 -16.95
CA GLU A 10 -10.26 12.01 -17.30
C GLU A 10 -10.47 12.44 -18.76
N LYS A 11 -9.99 13.62 -19.15
CA LYS A 11 -10.09 14.12 -20.53
C LYS A 11 -9.51 13.16 -21.56
N ARG A 12 -8.32 12.60 -21.28
CA ARG A 12 -7.71 11.57 -22.16
C ARG A 12 -8.58 10.34 -22.29
N LYS A 13 -9.18 9.88 -21.19
CA LYS A 13 -10.05 8.72 -21.19
C LYS A 13 -11.38 8.99 -21.91
N VAL A 14 -11.97 10.16 -21.72
CA VAL A 14 -13.14 10.64 -22.47
C VAL A 14 -12.87 10.62 -23.98
N ALA A 15 -11.74 11.19 -24.43
CA ALA A 15 -11.36 11.18 -25.85
C ALA A 15 -11.16 9.75 -26.40
N GLN A 16 -10.60 8.83 -25.60
CA GLN A 16 -10.48 7.41 -25.98
C GLN A 16 -11.84 6.73 -26.12
N LEU A 17 -12.77 6.99 -25.19
CA LEU A 17 -14.12 6.44 -25.23
C LEU A 17 -14.89 6.99 -26.43
N ALA A 18 -14.79 8.28 -26.71
CA ALA A 18 -15.39 8.90 -27.90
C ALA A 18 -14.98 8.15 -29.18
N LYS A 19 -13.67 7.97 -29.40
CA LYS A 19 -13.16 7.21 -30.55
C LYS A 19 -13.69 5.77 -30.58
N LYS A 20 -13.73 5.10 -29.43
CA LYS A 20 -14.23 3.73 -29.30
C LYS A 20 -15.71 3.61 -29.66
N TYR A 21 -16.56 4.51 -29.18
CA TYR A 21 -18.00 4.51 -29.47
C TYR A 21 -18.29 4.92 -30.92
N SER A 22 -17.58 5.93 -31.45
CA SER A 22 -17.66 6.29 -32.87
C SER A 22 -17.30 5.11 -33.77
N ALA A 23 -16.22 4.38 -33.47
CA ALA A 23 -15.82 3.19 -34.24
C ALA A 23 -16.87 2.05 -34.17
N LYS A 24 -17.74 2.04 -33.16
CA LYS A 24 -18.86 1.10 -33.03
C LYS A 24 -20.14 1.58 -33.72
N GLY A 25 -20.09 2.72 -34.41
CA GLY A 25 -21.22 3.31 -35.12
C GLY A 25 -22.18 4.10 -34.23
N TYR A 26 -21.71 4.61 -33.08
CA TYR A 26 -22.48 5.57 -32.29
C TYR A 26 -22.19 7.00 -32.77
N GLU A 27 -23.22 7.84 -32.78
CA GLU A 27 -23.03 9.29 -32.79
C GLU A 27 -22.59 9.73 -31.38
N VAL A 28 -21.50 10.49 -31.29
CA VAL A 28 -20.90 10.88 -30.00
C VAL A 28 -20.95 12.39 -29.80
N PHE A 29 -21.30 12.80 -28.58
CA PHE A 29 -21.27 14.17 -28.09
C PHE A 29 -20.38 14.21 -26.86
N VAL A 30 -19.43 15.16 -26.80
CA VAL A 30 -18.32 15.10 -25.85
C VAL A 30 -18.03 16.48 -25.27
N ASN A 31 -17.88 16.57 -23.95
CA ASN A 31 -17.51 17.79 -23.23
C ASN A 31 -15.99 18.06 -23.33
N LEU A 32 -15.49 18.15 -24.56
CA LEU A 32 -14.09 18.45 -24.88
C LEU A 32 -14.01 19.43 -26.05
N PRO A 33 -12.91 20.21 -26.16
CA PRO A 33 -12.66 21.02 -27.34
C PRO A 33 -12.66 20.16 -28.61
N ASN A 34 -13.21 20.70 -29.71
CA ASN A 34 -13.29 20.08 -31.04
C ASN A 34 -14.30 18.92 -31.17
N TYR A 35 -15.20 18.73 -30.21
CA TYR A 35 -16.32 17.80 -30.32
C TYR A 35 -17.65 18.55 -30.29
N LYS A 36 -18.71 17.95 -30.84
CA LYS A 36 -20.08 18.43 -30.60
C LYS A 36 -20.38 18.28 -29.11
N SER A 37 -20.79 19.36 -28.47
CA SER A 37 -21.09 19.34 -27.04
C SER A 37 -22.31 18.46 -26.74
N PRO A 38 -22.32 17.75 -25.59
CA PRO A 38 -23.49 17.02 -25.15
C PRO A 38 -24.61 17.97 -24.74
N GLN A 39 -25.83 17.44 -24.74
CA GLN A 39 -26.96 18.14 -24.15
C GLN A 39 -26.83 18.13 -22.62
N ARG A 40 -27.21 19.24 -21.97
CA ARG A 40 -27.32 19.27 -20.51
C ARG A 40 -28.48 18.40 -20.03
N ILE A 41 -28.25 17.67 -18.95
CA ILE A 41 -29.21 16.80 -18.28
C ILE A 41 -29.35 17.30 -16.85
N LEU A 42 -30.56 17.74 -16.46
CA LEU A 42 -30.82 18.28 -15.12
C LEU A 42 -29.86 19.41 -14.72
N GLY A 43 -29.42 20.22 -15.70
CA GLY A 43 -28.45 21.31 -15.49
C GLY A 43 -26.98 20.89 -15.57
N PHE A 44 -26.67 19.59 -15.52
CA PHE A 44 -25.31 19.05 -15.60
C PHE A 44 -24.91 18.76 -17.05
N MET A 45 -23.63 18.95 -17.37
CA MET A 45 -23.05 18.63 -18.66
C MET A 45 -22.29 17.30 -18.54
N PRO A 46 -22.80 16.18 -19.09
CA PRO A 46 -22.08 14.91 -19.04
C PRO A 46 -20.75 14.99 -19.79
N ASP A 47 -19.78 14.16 -19.39
CA ASP A 47 -18.50 14.10 -20.11
C ASP A 47 -18.68 13.59 -21.55
N LEU A 48 -19.56 12.61 -21.75
CA LEU A 48 -19.85 12.03 -23.05
C LEU A 48 -21.27 11.46 -23.13
N ILE A 49 -21.93 11.64 -24.29
CA ILE A 49 -23.17 10.95 -24.66
C ILE A 49 -22.95 10.22 -25.98
N ALA A 50 -23.25 8.92 -26.03
CA ALA A 50 -23.21 8.11 -27.24
C ALA A 50 -24.63 7.65 -27.63
N LYS A 51 -25.03 7.82 -28.88
CA LYS A 51 -26.36 7.45 -29.40
C LYS A 51 -26.27 6.50 -30.60
N LYS A 52 -27.09 5.46 -30.62
CA LYS A 52 -27.21 4.53 -31.76
C LYS A 52 -28.63 3.97 -31.85
N GLY A 53 -29.39 4.45 -32.83
CA GLY A 53 -30.81 4.09 -32.96
C GLY A 53 -31.58 4.54 -31.71
N ALA A 54 -32.26 3.60 -31.05
CA ALA A 54 -32.98 3.84 -29.80
C ALA A 54 -32.10 3.79 -28.54
N GLU A 55 -30.82 3.41 -28.67
CA GLU A 55 -29.90 3.29 -27.54
C GLU A 55 -29.18 4.62 -27.28
N THR A 56 -29.20 5.08 -26.02
CA THR A 56 -28.41 6.22 -25.53
C THR A 56 -27.55 5.78 -24.35
N ILE A 57 -26.29 6.18 -24.32
CA ILE A 57 -25.37 5.91 -23.21
C ILE A 57 -24.80 7.23 -22.73
N ILE A 58 -25.09 7.58 -21.49
CA ILE A 58 -24.53 8.73 -20.78
C ILE A 58 -23.32 8.24 -20.02
N ILE A 59 -22.16 8.86 -20.24
CA ILE A 59 -20.90 8.42 -19.67
C ILE A 59 -20.27 9.55 -18.88
N GLU A 60 -19.93 9.23 -17.63
CA GLU A 60 -19.15 10.10 -16.76
C GLU A 60 -17.81 9.44 -16.44
N VAL A 61 -16.71 10.19 -16.57
CA VAL A 61 -15.36 9.67 -16.35
C VAL A 61 -14.74 10.33 -15.14
N LYS A 62 -14.42 9.54 -14.12
CA LYS A 62 -13.82 10.03 -12.88
C LYS A 62 -12.54 9.28 -12.51
N THR A 63 -11.64 9.94 -11.81
CA THR A 63 -10.61 9.28 -10.98
C THR A 63 -11.18 8.93 -9.61
N SER A 64 -10.57 7.99 -8.88
CA SER A 64 -11.03 7.64 -7.51
C SER A 64 -11.10 8.85 -6.58
N ASN A 65 -10.23 9.83 -6.82
CA ASN A 65 -10.15 11.04 -6.00
C ASN A 65 -11.23 12.07 -6.36
N SER A 66 -11.68 12.11 -7.62
CA SER A 66 -12.69 13.06 -8.10
C SER A 66 -14.12 12.54 -8.00
N ILE A 67 -14.33 11.26 -7.67
CA ILE A 67 -15.66 10.77 -7.29
C ILE A 67 -16.18 11.56 -6.07
N ARG A 68 -15.30 11.82 -5.09
CA ARG A 68 -15.63 12.66 -3.94
C ARG A 68 -15.83 14.11 -4.38
N GLY A 69 -17.00 14.67 -4.07
CA GLY A 69 -17.45 15.99 -4.50
C GLY A 69 -18.26 16.00 -5.80
N ASN A 70 -18.43 14.84 -6.45
CA ASN A 70 -19.24 14.69 -7.67
C ASN A 70 -20.34 13.62 -7.51
N GLU A 71 -20.61 13.15 -6.29
CA GLU A 71 -21.60 12.10 -6.02
C GLU A 71 -23.00 12.49 -6.49
N ASP A 72 -23.41 13.74 -6.24
CA ASP A 72 -24.71 14.26 -6.63
C ASP A 72 -24.89 14.24 -8.17
N ILE A 73 -23.87 14.66 -8.91
CA ILE A 73 -23.88 14.65 -10.38
C ILE A 73 -24.05 13.21 -10.90
N ILE A 74 -23.24 12.29 -10.37
CA ILE A 74 -23.26 10.88 -10.75
C ILE A 74 -24.64 10.26 -10.44
N GLU A 75 -25.19 10.56 -9.27
CA GLU A 75 -26.49 10.05 -8.84
C GLU A 75 -27.63 10.58 -9.73
N GLN A 76 -27.65 11.88 -10.02
CA GLN A 76 -28.69 12.50 -10.83
C GLN A 76 -28.67 12.01 -12.28
N LEU A 77 -27.47 11.90 -12.89
CA LEU A 77 -27.34 11.36 -14.24
C LEU A 77 -27.75 9.88 -14.29
N SER A 78 -27.41 9.09 -13.26
CA SER A 78 -27.83 7.69 -13.16
C SER A 78 -29.35 7.54 -13.03
N ARG A 79 -30.00 8.38 -12.21
CA ARG A 79 -31.46 8.38 -12.06
C ARG A 79 -32.15 8.75 -13.37
N TYR A 80 -31.71 9.82 -14.02
CA TYR A 80 -32.24 10.25 -15.32
C TYR A 80 -32.16 9.12 -16.36
N ALA A 81 -31.02 8.42 -16.45
CA ALA A 81 -30.85 7.33 -17.39
C ALA A 81 -31.84 6.18 -17.15
N LYS A 82 -32.16 5.87 -15.89
CA LYS A 82 -33.13 4.80 -15.54
C LYS A 82 -34.57 5.15 -15.92
N GLU A 83 -34.92 6.43 -15.93
CA GLU A 83 -36.28 6.90 -16.23
C GLU A 83 -36.58 6.93 -17.74
N ILE A 84 -35.54 7.00 -18.57
CA ILE A 84 -35.70 7.11 -20.02
C ILE A 84 -35.46 5.75 -20.69
N PRO A 85 -36.48 5.17 -21.35
CA PRO A 85 -36.32 3.91 -22.09
C PRO A 85 -35.17 3.96 -23.10
N GLY A 86 -34.38 2.88 -23.13
CA GLY A 86 -33.22 2.78 -24.03
C GLY A 86 -32.00 3.60 -23.59
N THR A 87 -32.02 4.22 -22.41
CA THR A 87 -30.88 5.00 -21.89
C THR A 87 -30.14 4.25 -20.79
N ASN A 88 -28.80 4.22 -20.89
CA ASN A 88 -27.91 3.64 -19.89
C ASN A 88 -26.96 4.70 -19.33
N PHE A 89 -26.53 4.53 -18.09
CA PHE A 89 -25.50 5.37 -17.46
C PHE A 89 -24.27 4.53 -17.12
N ASP A 90 -23.11 4.94 -17.66
CA ASP A 90 -21.82 4.31 -17.42
C ASP A 90 -20.90 5.24 -16.64
N LEU A 91 -20.58 4.86 -15.39
CA LEU A 91 -19.50 5.49 -14.63
C LEU A 91 -18.17 4.79 -14.93
N VAL A 92 -17.24 5.50 -15.59
CA VAL A 92 -15.92 4.96 -15.92
C VAL A 92 -14.87 5.51 -14.98
N ILE A 93 -14.28 4.62 -14.18
CA ILE A 93 -13.20 4.99 -13.24
C ILE A 93 -11.84 4.82 -13.93
N THR A 94 -11.06 5.89 -14.00
CA THR A 94 -9.69 5.89 -14.55
C THR A 94 -8.69 6.42 -13.53
N ASN A 95 -7.71 5.60 -13.15
CA ASN A 95 -6.63 6.02 -12.26
C ASN A 95 -5.29 5.83 -12.95
N PRO A 96 -4.28 6.68 -12.66
CA PRO A 96 -2.95 6.43 -13.17
C PRO A 96 -2.48 5.07 -12.66
N ARG A 97 -2.02 4.21 -13.59
CA ARG A 97 -1.26 3.04 -13.17
C ARG A 97 0.01 3.54 -12.50
N PRO A 98 0.34 3.09 -11.27
CA PRO A 98 1.58 3.49 -10.64
C PRO A 98 2.73 3.12 -11.59
N SER A 99 3.62 4.08 -11.87
CA SER A 99 4.81 3.81 -12.67
C SER A 99 5.62 2.69 -12.04
N THR A 100 6.43 1.97 -12.82
CA THR A 100 7.38 0.98 -12.29
C THR A 100 8.24 1.57 -11.17
N SER A 101 8.65 2.84 -11.30
CA SER A 101 9.40 3.57 -10.26
C SER A 101 8.58 3.82 -8.99
N THR A 102 7.27 4.05 -9.10
CA THR A 102 6.37 4.21 -7.94
C THR A 102 6.15 2.87 -7.25
N HIS A 103 5.96 1.79 -8.01
CA HIS A 103 5.82 0.45 -7.45
C HIS A 103 7.08 0.04 -6.67
N LEU A 104 8.27 0.25 -7.24
CA LEU A 104 9.54 -0.03 -6.57
C LEU A 104 9.73 0.80 -5.28
N LYS A 105 9.28 2.07 -5.27
CA LYS A 105 9.30 2.90 -4.06
C LYS A 105 8.36 2.35 -2.98
N ILE A 106 7.15 1.97 -3.35
CA ILE A 106 6.18 1.38 -2.41
C ILE A 106 6.74 0.08 -1.82
N GLU A 107 7.27 -0.82 -2.66
CA GLU A 107 7.90 -2.06 -2.19
C GLU A 107 9.07 -1.80 -1.24
N ALA A 108 9.91 -0.80 -1.53
CA ALA A 108 11.04 -0.44 -0.67
C ALA A 108 10.55 0.10 0.70
N LEU A 109 9.55 0.98 0.71
CA LEU A 109 8.96 1.53 1.93
C LEU A 109 8.26 0.43 2.75
N GLU A 110 7.59 -0.52 2.10
CA GLU A 110 7.00 -1.67 2.79
C GLU A 110 8.06 -2.56 3.45
N ALA A 111 9.19 -2.79 2.77
CA ALA A 111 10.32 -3.53 3.31
C ALA A 111 10.96 -2.81 4.51
N GLU A 112 11.17 -1.50 4.41
CA GLU A 112 11.68 -0.69 5.53
C GLU A 112 10.73 -0.73 6.73
N LEU A 113 9.43 -0.59 6.50
CA LEU A 113 8.43 -0.69 7.56
C LEU A 113 8.37 -2.10 8.19
N ASN A 114 8.65 -3.17 7.44
CA ASN A 114 8.79 -4.52 8.00
C ASN A 114 9.99 -4.59 8.95
N ILE A 115 11.14 -4.09 8.54
CA ILE A 115 12.37 -4.08 9.35
C ILE A 115 12.12 -3.31 10.65
N LEU A 116 11.47 -2.15 10.58
CA LEU A 116 11.12 -1.35 11.76
C LEU A 116 10.17 -2.11 12.72
N GLN A 117 9.13 -2.77 12.19
CA GLN A 117 8.19 -3.52 13.02
C GLN A 117 8.82 -4.77 13.66
N GLU A 118 9.72 -5.46 12.96
CA GLU A 118 10.49 -6.58 13.50
C GLU A 118 11.50 -6.12 14.57
N GLY A 119 12.14 -4.96 14.35
CA GLY A 119 13.00 -4.31 15.33
C GLY A 119 12.25 -3.96 16.61
N LEU A 120 11.11 -3.27 16.50
CA LEU A 120 10.24 -2.96 17.64
C LEU A 120 9.82 -4.22 18.41
N LEU A 121 9.45 -5.30 17.71
CA LEU A 121 9.07 -6.55 18.35
C LEU A 121 10.23 -7.19 19.11
N THR A 122 11.45 -7.10 18.57
CA THR A 122 12.68 -7.57 19.22
C THR A 122 13.00 -6.74 20.47
N ASP A 123 12.84 -5.42 20.39
CA ASP A 123 13.10 -4.53 21.53
C ASP A 123 12.04 -4.68 22.63
N ILE A 124 10.77 -4.94 22.27
CA ILE A 124 9.74 -5.32 23.24
C ILE A 124 10.16 -6.60 23.97
N LYS A 125 10.61 -7.63 23.24
CA LYS A 125 11.05 -8.89 23.83
C LYS A 125 12.17 -8.66 24.85
N LYS A 126 13.22 -7.91 24.46
CA LYS A 126 14.33 -7.55 25.36
C LYS A 126 13.86 -6.77 26.59
N ALA A 127 12.93 -5.83 26.41
CA ALA A 127 12.38 -5.07 27.52
C ALA A 127 11.61 -5.96 28.50
N VAL A 128 10.85 -6.95 28.01
CA VAL A 128 10.19 -7.97 28.86
C VAL A 128 11.23 -8.79 29.63
N GLU A 129 12.27 -9.30 28.94
CA GLU A 129 13.34 -10.10 29.56
C GLU A 129 14.13 -9.33 30.64
N GLN A 130 14.24 -8.01 30.48
CA GLN A 130 14.90 -7.11 31.43
C GLN A 130 13.95 -6.56 32.51
N ASN A 131 12.71 -7.05 32.58
CA ASN A 131 11.68 -6.54 33.49
C ASN A 131 11.41 -5.01 33.39
N ARG A 132 11.63 -4.43 32.21
CA ARG A 132 11.34 -3.02 31.92
C ARG A 132 9.95 -2.88 31.28
N SER A 133 8.92 -3.15 32.09
CA SER A 133 7.51 -3.17 31.65
C SER A 133 7.05 -1.83 31.07
N ASP A 134 7.54 -0.70 31.59
CA ASP A 134 7.24 0.64 31.10
C ASP A 134 7.71 0.83 29.65
N LEU A 135 8.98 0.49 29.37
CA LEU A 135 9.54 0.54 28.02
C LEU A 135 8.82 -0.43 27.09
N ALA A 136 8.55 -1.65 27.54
CA ALA A 136 7.83 -2.64 26.76
C ALA A 136 6.44 -2.15 26.33
N VAL A 137 5.69 -1.48 27.22
CA VAL A 137 4.38 -0.88 26.90
C VAL A 137 4.50 0.24 25.88
N LEU A 138 5.48 1.14 26.05
CA LEU A 138 5.66 2.26 25.12
C LEU A 138 6.00 1.78 23.71
N LEU A 139 6.85 0.76 23.59
CA LEU A 139 7.18 0.14 22.30
C LEU A 139 5.99 -0.66 21.74
N ALA A 140 5.25 -1.38 22.58
CA ALA A 140 4.05 -2.12 22.21
C ALA A 140 2.96 -1.22 21.58
N VAL A 141 2.75 -0.02 22.12
CA VAL A 141 1.85 0.98 21.55
C VAL A 141 2.27 1.35 20.13
N ARG A 142 3.57 1.64 19.91
CA ARG A 142 4.08 2.02 18.59
C ARG A 142 4.00 0.89 17.58
N LEU A 143 4.31 -0.33 17.99
CA LEU A 143 4.16 -1.50 17.14
C LEU A 143 2.69 -1.67 16.72
N LEU A 144 1.75 -1.67 17.68
CA LEU A 144 0.33 -1.87 17.37
C LEU A 144 -0.24 -0.74 16.50
N GLU A 145 0.08 0.51 16.79
CA GLU A 145 -0.34 1.66 15.99
C GLU A 145 0.16 1.53 14.54
N SER A 146 1.43 1.16 14.34
CA SER A 146 1.99 0.97 13.00
C SER A 146 1.33 -0.19 12.25
N LEU A 147 0.99 -1.28 12.94
CA LEU A 147 0.29 -2.43 12.35
C LEU A 147 -1.13 -2.06 11.92
N LEU A 148 -1.86 -1.31 12.75
CA LEU A 148 -3.20 -0.83 12.43
C LEU A 148 -3.18 0.17 11.27
N ALA A 149 -2.25 1.12 11.26
CA ALA A 149 -2.10 2.08 10.15
C ALA A 149 -1.84 1.37 8.83
N ARG A 150 -0.90 0.41 8.82
CA ARG A 150 -0.62 -0.44 7.67
C ARG A 150 -1.85 -1.21 7.20
N LEU A 151 -2.61 -1.78 8.14
CA LEU A 151 -3.83 -2.55 7.82
C LEU A 151 -4.91 -1.66 7.21
N ALA A 152 -5.10 -0.44 7.72
CA ALA A 152 -6.02 0.54 7.15
C ALA A 152 -5.67 0.89 5.70
N VAL A 153 -4.39 1.17 5.42
CA VAL A 153 -3.91 1.45 4.06
C VAL A 153 -4.13 0.26 3.12
N ARG A 154 -3.76 -0.95 3.55
CA ARG A 154 -3.91 -2.17 2.72
C ARG A 154 -5.36 -2.53 2.44
N LYS A 155 -6.27 -2.22 3.37
CA LYS A 155 -7.71 -2.43 3.20
C LYS A 155 -8.41 -1.23 2.56
N SER A 156 -7.66 -0.20 2.17
CA SER A 156 -8.18 1.04 1.58
C SER A 156 -9.24 1.70 2.46
N ILE A 157 -9.09 1.58 3.78
CA ILE A 157 -9.99 2.19 4.76
C ILE A 157 -9.56 3.62 5.00
N TYR A 158 -10.47 4.54 4.75
CA TYR A 158 -10.26 5.95 5.04
C TYR A 158 -10.31 6.20 6.56
N VAL A 159 -9.25 6.83 7.07
CA VAL A 159 -9.16 7.32 8.45
C VAL A 159 -8.81 8.80 8.36
N PRO A 160 -9.64 9.70 8.92
CA PRO A 160 -9.30 11.13 9.00
C PRO A 160 -8.00 11.35 9.75
N LEU A 161 -7.15 12.29 9.32
CA LEU A 161 -5.80 12.51 9.84
C LEU A 161 -5.77 12.71 11.37
N GLU A 162 -6.75 13.41 11.92
CA GLU A 162 -6.90 13.65 13.36
C GLU A 162 -7.18 12.36 14.16
N LYS A 163 -7.60 11.29 13.48
CA LYS A 163 -7.83 9.95 14.03
C LYS A 163 -6.68 8.97 13.73
N TRP A 164 -5.55 9.43 13.20
CA TRP A 164 -4.33 8.62 13.01
C TRP A 164 -3.56 8.45 14.32
N ASN A 165 -4.21 7.81 15.28
CA ASN A 165 -3.64 7.38 16.55
C ASN A 165 -4.19 5.99 16.90
N LEU A 166 -3.55 5.31 17.86
CA LEU A 166 -3.92 3.96 18.29
C LEU A 166 -5.45 3.75 18.47
N ILE A 167 -6.13 4.68 19.14
CA ILE A 167 -7.57 4.56 19.42
C ILE A 167 -8.39 4.82 18.16
N GLY A 168 -8.13 5.91 17.45
CA GLY A 168 -8.85 6.28 16.23
C GLY A 168 -8.76 5.19 15.16
N LEU A 169 -7.56 4.65 14.93
CA LEU A 169 -7.32 3.54 14.01
C LEU A 169 -8.07 2.28 14.44
N SER A 170 -7.95 1.88 15.72
CA SER A 170 -8.60 0.66 16.21
C SER A 170 -10.13 0.73 16.13
N ASN A 171 -10.73 1.87 16.44
CA ASN A 171 -12.18 2.04 16.37
C ASN A 171 -12.66 2.01 14.91
N ARG A 172 -11.95 2.68 13.99
CA ARG A 172 -12.34 2.67 12.58
C ARG A 172 -12.22 1.27 11.97
N LEU A 173 -11.12 0.58 12.22
CA LEU A 173 -10.91 -0.78 11.71
C LEU A 173 -11.91 -1.80 12.29
N ALA A 174 -12.36 -1.60 13.53
CA ALA A 174 -13.38 -2.44 14.13
C ALA A 174 -14.78 -2.18 13.53
N ALA A 175 -15.11 -0.90 13.25
CA ALA A 175 -16.37 -0.54 12.60
C ALA A 175 -16.48 -1.11 11.18
N GLU A 176 -15.36 -1.23 10.48
CA GLU A 176 -15.26 -1.87 9.15
C GLU A 176 -15.07 -3.41 9.24
N HIS A 177 -15.22 -4.00 10.42
CA HIS A 177 -15.07 -5.44 10.69
C HIS A 177 -13.71 -6.05 10.25
N VAL A 178 -12.65 -5.24 10.16
CA VAL A 178 -11.31 -5.69 9.77
C VAL A 178 -10.51 -6.28 10.93
N ILE A 179 -10.79 -5.82 12.16
CA ILE A 179 -10.16 -6.36 13.38
C ILE A 179 -11.22 -6.86 14.37
N SER A 180 -10.84 -7.80 15.22
CA SER A 180 -11.72 -8.32 16.26
C SER A 180 -11.80 -7.39 17.48
N GLN A 181 -12.87 -7.54 18.27
CA GLN A 181 -13.03 -6.81 19.53
C GLN A 181 -11.85 -7.04 20.50
N ALA A 182 -11.21 -8.21 20.45
CA ALA A 182 -10.02 -8.51 21.26
C ALA A 182 -8.86 -7.55 20.98
N VAL A 183 -8.65 -7.18 19.71
CA VAL A 183 -7.63 -6.19 19.32
C VAL A 183 -8.02 -4.80 19.80
N THR A 184 -9.29 -4.41 19.66
CA THR A 184 -9.77 -3.12 20.16
C THR A 184 -9.61 -3.01 21.67
N LYS A 185 -9.86 -4.09 22.42
CA LYS A 185 -9.63 -4.16 23.86
C LYS A 185 -8.14 -4.00 24.21
N LEU A 186 -7.26 -4.68 23.47
CA LEU A 186 -5.80 -4.54 23.63
C LEU A 186 -5.35 -3.09 23.38
N ALA A 187 -5.84 -2.44 22.31
CA ALA A 187 -5.53 -1.05 22.00
C ALA A 187 -5.94 -0.09 23.13
N LYS A 188 -7.16 -0.24 23.67
CA LYS A 188 -7.65 0.55 24.81
C LYS A 188 -6.82 0.32 26.08
N GLN A 189 -6.46 -0.94 26.36
CA GLN A 189 -5.60 -1.29 27.51
C GLN A 189 -4.23 -0.64 27.41
N LEU A 190 -3.56 -0.78 26.25
CA LEU A 190 -2.25 -0.19 26.00
C LEU A 190 -2.29 1.34 26.05
N TYR A 191 -3.33 1.97 25.49
CA TYR A 191 -3.51 3.42 25.56
C TYR A 191 -3.62 3.92 27.01
N LYS A 192 -4.45 3.28 27.84
CA LYS A 192 -4.61 3.62 29.26
C LYS A 192 -3.28 3.51 30.00
N LYS A 193 -2.54 2.41 29.79
CA LYS A 193 -1.25 2.16 30.44
C LYS A 193 -0.17 3.16 29.99
N ARG A 194 -0.10 3.45 28.69
CA ARG A 194 0.81 4.47 28.14
C ARG A 194 0.58 5.84 28.76
N ASN A 195 -0.67 6.28 28.87
CA ASN A 195 -0.98 7.57 29.48
C ASN A 195 -0.55 7.61 30.95
N ALA A 196 -0.79 6.55 31.71
CA ALA A 196 -0.34 6.47 33.10
C ALA A 196 1.20 6.54 33.24
N ILE A 197 1.94 5.85 32.36
CA ILE A 197 3.42 5.90 32.32
C ILE A 197 3.91 7.31 31.98
N VAL A 198 3.39 7.91 30.88
CA VAL A 198 3.85 9.21 30.37
C VAL A 198 3.57 10.34 31.36
N HIS A 199 2.41 10.32 32.01
CA HIS A 199 2.03 11.35 32.97
C HIS A 199 2.52 11.05 34.40
N LYS A 200 3.30 9.96 34.60
CA LYS A 200 3.81 9.50 35.90
C LYS A 200 2.72 9.40 36.99
N LEU A 201 1.49 9.09 36.59
CA LEU A 201 0.33 9.23 37.46
C LEU A 201 0.20 8.10 38.48
N ASP A 202 0.86 6.94 38.29
CA ASP A 202 0.73 5.84 39.25
C ASP A 202 1.83 4.78 39.14
N LYS A 203 2.49 4.42 40.25
CA LYS A 203 3.41 3.26 40.30
C LYS A 203 2.66 1.93 40.16
N LYS A 204 1.36 1.88 40.47
CA LYS A 204 0.49 0.72 40.21
C LYS A 204 0.09 0.58 38.73
N ALA A 205 0.46 1.53 37.87
CA ALA A 205 0.22 1.42 36.44
C ALA A 205 1.19 0.49 35.71
N VAL A 206 2.32 0.14 36.35
CA VAL A 206 3.33 -0.78 35.80
C VAL A 206 2.68 -2.16 35.64
N LEU A 207 2.71 -2.69 34.41
CA LEU A 207 2.24 -4.05 34.15
C LEU A 207 3.15 -5.06 34.82
N SER A 208 2.58 -6.16 35.31
CA SER A 208 3.37 -7.29 35.77
C SER A 208 4.21 -7.86 34.60
N PRO A 209 5.33 -8.56 34.89
CA PRO A 209 6.10 -9.26 33.87
C PRO A 209 5.24 -10.24 33.06
N GLU A 210 4.28 -10.92 33.70
CA GLU A 210 3.35 -11.85 33.06
C GLU A 210 2.41 -11.14 32.09
N GLU A 211 1.81 -10.02 32.50
CA GLU A 211 0.94 -9.20 31.63
C GLU A 211 1.72 -8.67 30.42
N THR A 212 2.96 -8.24 30.63
CA THR A 212 3.83 -7.71 29.59
C THR A 212 4.24 -8.82 28.60
N SER A 213 4.52 -10.03 29.10
CA SER A 213 4.79 -11.22 28.30
C SER A 213 3.59 -11.65 27.46
N ASP A 214 2.38 -11.58 28.00
CA ASP A 214 1.13 -11.85 27.26
C ASP A 214 0.92 -10.83 26.12
N ILE A 215 1.14 -9.54 26.39
CA ILE A 215 1.09 -8.49 25.36
C ILE A 215 2.11 -8.78 24.25
N TYR A 216 3.34 -9.14 24.59
CA TYR A 216 4.36 -9.53 23.62
C TYR A 216 3.89 -10.69 22.73
N LYS A 217 3.35 -11.76 23.32
CA LYS A 217 2.82 -12.92 22.58
C LYS A 217 1.69 -12.53 21.62
N LYS A 218 0.76 -11.68 22.08
CA LYS A 218 -0.32 -11.14 21.24
C LYS A 218 0.24 -10.33 20.07
N LEU A 219 1.18 -9.43 20.31
CA LEU A 219 1.80 -8.62 19.27
C LEU A 219 2.62 -9.46 18.28
N LEU A 220 3.36 -10.47 18.76
CA LEU A 220 4.04 -11.43 17.90
C LEU A 220 3.07 -12.11 16.93
N LYS A 221 1.88 -12.53 17.43
CA LYS A 221 0.84 -13.12 16.58
C LYS A 221 0.31 -12.12 15.55
N LEU A 222 0.02 -10.88 15.97
CA LEU A 222 -0.47 -9.83 15.07
C LEU A 222 0.57 -9.42 14.02
N THR A 223 1.83 -9.29 14.39
CA THR A 223 2.92 -9.01 13.43
C THR A 223 3.07 -10.13 12.41
N LYS A 224 2.92 -11.40 12.82
CA LYS A 224 2.91 -12.52 11.86
C LYS A 224 1.69 -12.47 10.93
N GLN A 225 0.51 -12.12 11.46
CA GLN A 225 -0.74 -12.11 10.71
C GLN A 225 -0.84 -10.91 9.75
N TRP A 226 -0.37 -9.73 10.16
CA TRP A 226 -0.57 -8.47 9.44
C TRP A 226 0.71 -7.86 8.90
N GLY A 227 1.88 -8.24 9.42
CA GLY A 227 3.17 -7.75 8.96
C GLY A 227 3.57 -8.30 7.60
N ARG A 228 3.08 -9.48 7.21
CA ARG A 228 3.48 -10.16 5.98
C ARG A 228 2.52 -9.88 4.81
N THR A 229 2.95 -9.08 3.85
CA THR A 229 2.52 -9.19 2.45
C THR A 229 3.72 -9.60 1.62
N GLY A 230 3.54 -10.66 0.85
CA GLY A 230 4.61 -11.36 0.16
C GLY A 230 4.85 -12.69 0.82
N LYS A 231 4.70 -13.79 0.06
CA LYS A 231 5.50 -15.00 0.29
C LYS A 231 6.89 -14.50 0.70
N MET A 232 7.40 -14.95 1.85
CA MET A 232 8.85 -14.89 2.03
C MET A 232 9.40 -15.62 0.81
N VAL A 233 9.98 -14.88 -0.13
CA VAL A 233 10.87 -15.52 -1.08
C VAL A 233 12.05 -15.83 -0.19
N GLU A 234 12.04 -17.04 0.35
CA GLU A 234 13.22 -17.60 0.96
C GLU A 234 14.17 -17.80 -0.21
N VAL A 235 15.10 -16.86 -0.35
CA VAL A 235 16.06 -16.87 -1.43
C VAL A 235 17.33 -17.47 -0.87
N MET A 236 17.76 -18.59 -1.42
CA MET A 236 19.02 -19.22 -1.05
C MET A 236 20.17 -18.52 -1.77
N CYS A 237 21.28 -18.30 -1.07
CA CYS A 237 22.51 -17.86 -1.70
C CYS A 237 23.02 -18.93 -2.66
N PRO A 238 23.34 -18.58 -3.93
CA PRO A 238 23.82 -19.55 -4.92
C PRO A 238 25.15 -20.21 -4.51
N VAL A 239 25.96 -19.51 -3.73
CA VAL A 239 27.31 -19.94 -3.35
C VAL A 239 27.30 -20.79 -2.08
N CYS A 240 26.69 -20.29 -1.00
CA CYS A 240 26.76 -20.96 0.31
C CYS A 240 25.45 -21.54 0.83
N GLN A 241 24.38 -21.49 0.04
CA GLN A 241 23.06 -22.06 0.36
C GLN A 241 22.39 -21.49 1.63
N LYS A 242 22.92 -20.41 2.22
CA LYS A 242 22.24 -19.71 3.33
C LYS A 242 20.94 -19.09 2.83
N SER A 243 19.89 -19.15 3.65
CA SER A 243 18.58 -18.59 3.34
C SER A 243 18.46 -17.13 3.78
N PHE A 244 17.84 -16.31 2.92
CA PHE A 244 17.61 -14.89 3.18
C PHE A 244 16.14 -14.54 3.00
N ASN A 245 15.65 -13.64 3.85
CA ASN A 245 14.28 -13.14 3.82
C ASN A 245 14.08 -11.96 2.84
N SER A 246 15.14 -11.50 2.15
CA SER A 246 15.06 -10.50 1.09
C SER A 246 16.27 -10.56 0.16
N PHE A 247 16.10 -10.14 -1.10
CA PHE A 247 17.21 -9.99 -2.06
C PHE A 247 18.23 -8.93 -1.63
N LEU A 248 17.82 -7.93 -0.84
CA LEU A 248 18.75 -6.94 -0.29
C LEU A 248 19.65 -7.57 0.76
N ASN A 249 19.11 -8.42 1.65
CA ASN A 249 19.92 -9.13 2.63
C ASN A 249 20.84 -10.16 1.99
N LEU A 250 20.38 -10.83 0.92
CA LEU A 250 21.24 -11.66 0.08
C LEU A 250 22.36 -10.83 -0.55
N ALA A 251 22.05 -9.68 -1.18
CA ALA A 251 23.05 -8.83 -1.80
C ALA A 251 24.10 -8.33 -0.79
N ARG A 252 23.66 -7.88 0.39
CA ARG A 252 24.55 -7.49 1.48
C ARG A 252 25.45 -8.63 1.92
N HIS A 253 24.88 -9.82 2.09
CA HIS A 253 25.63 -11.01 2.41
C HIS A 253 26.71 -11.31 1.37
N MET A 254 26.34 -11.34 0.10
CA MET A 254 27.27 -11.65 -1.00
C MET A 254 28.38 -10.59 -1.14
N VAL A 255 28.06 -9.33 -0.89
CA VAL A 255 29.02 -8.22 -0.96
C VAL A 255 29.94 -8.15 0.26
N LEU A 256 29.52 -8.61 1.44
CA LEU A 256 30.26 -8.44 2.69
C LEU A 256 31.03 -9.68 3.14
N LYS A 257 30.60 -10.88 2.76
CA LYS A 257 31.06 -12.11 3.40
C LYS A 257 32.52 -12.46 3.09
N ASP A 258 32.95 -12.37 1.83
CA ASP A 258 34.28 -12.83 1.41
C ASP A 258 35.03 -11.75 0.60
N ARG A 259 35.21 -10.57 1.21
CA ARG A 259 35.94 -9.46 0.56
C ARG A 259 37.46 -9.62 0.63
N PRO A 260 38.21 -9.05 -0.34
CA PRO A 260 37.76 -8.55 -1.65
C PRO A 260 37.66 -9.65 -2.72
N ASP A 261 38.26 -10.81 -2.47
CA ASP A 261 38.45 -11.88 -3.44
C ASP A 261 37.89 -13.21 -2.91
N GLY A 262 36.59 -13.40 -3.06
CA GLY A 262 35.93 -14.61 -2.59
C GLY A 262 34.80 -15.08 -3.49
N ASP A 263 34.37 -16.32 -3.28
CA ASP A 263 33.42 -17.03 -4.15
C ASP A 263 32.11 -16.24 -4.39
N HIS A 264 31.65 -15.48 -3.40
CA HIS A 264 30.44 -14.67 -3.53
C HIS A 264 30.63 -13.45 -4.45
N ILE A 265 31.83 -12.88 -4.48
CA ILE A 265 32.17 -11.75 -5.34
C ILE A 265 32.40 -12.23 -6.77
N GLN A 266 33.17 -13.30 -6.95
CA GLN A 266 33.39 -13.92 -8.26
C GLN A 266 32.07 -14.34 -8.92
N TRP A 267 31.15 -14.93 -8.16
CA TRP A 267 29.83 -15.27 -8.66
C TRP A 267 29.04 -14.02 -9.07
N LEU A 268 29.11 -12.93 -8.29
CA LEU A 268 28.43 -11.67 -8.63
C LEU A 268 28.99 -11.03 -9.90
N GLU A 269 30.31 -11.07 -10.11
CA GLU A 269 30.96 -10.58 -11.32
C GLU A 269 30.50 -11.39 -12.54
N GLY A 270 30.46 -12.72 -12.44
CA GLY A 270 29.91 -13.60 -13.48
C GLY A 270 28.43 -13.35 -13.76
N PHE A 271 27.61 -13.17 -12.71
CA PHE A 271 26.18 -12.90 -12.82
C PHE A 271 25.89 -11.55 -13.50
N SER A 272 26.68 -10.52 -13.17
CA SER A 272 26.44 -9.15 -13.60
C SER A 272 27.19 -8.77 -14.87
N GLY A 273 28.22 -9.54 -15.25
CA GLY A 273 29.08 -9.27 -16.40
C GLY A 273 29.98 -8.06 -16.24
N LEU A 274 30.18 -7.53 -15.02
CA LEU A 274 31.14 -6.45 -14.78
C LEU A 274 32.00 -6.78 -13.55
N PRO A 275 33.22 -6.21 -13.45
CA PRO A 275 34.08 -6.39 -12.29
C PRO A 275 33.55 -5.65 -11.05
N PHE A 276 33.91 -6.14 -9.86
CA PHE A 276 33.39 -5.69 -8.57
C PHE A 276 33.68 -4.20 -8.29
N ASP A 277 34.81 -3.70 -8.78
CA ASP A 277 35.20 -2.29 -8.71
C ASP A 277 34.17 -1.35 -9.37
N LYS A 278 33.40 -1.83 -10.37
CA LYS A 278 32.34 -1.07 -11.05
C LYS A 278 31.03 -1.00 -10.25
N PHE A 279 30.83 -1.86 -9.26
CA PHE A 279 29.68 -1.84 -8.37
C PHE A 279 30.08 -1.62 -6.91
N GLY A 280 31.15 -0.87 -6.67
CA GLY A 280 31.69 -0.62 -5.34
C GLY A 280 30.69 -0.16 -4.26
N TRP A 281 31.25 0.14 -3.09
CA TRP A 281 30.54 0.49 -1.85
C TRP A 281 29.17 1.16 -2.03
N GLY A 282 28.12 0.58 -1.43
CA GLY A 282 26.75 1.10 -1.46
C GLY A 282 25.89 0.62 -2.64
N SER A 283 26.39 -0.30 -3.46
CA SER A 283 25.63 -0.88 -4.58
C SER A 283 24.80 -2.12 -4.20
N ASP A 284 24.75 -2.51 -2.92
CA ASP A 284 23.94 -3.63 -2.42
C ASP A 284 22.46 -3.52 -2.85
N LYS A 285 21.94 -2.30 -2.90
CA LYS A 285 20.59 -2.03 -3.41
C LYS A 285 20.43 -2.32 -4.90
N LYS A 286 21.40 -1.94 -5.73
CA LYS A 286 21.38 -2.21 -7.19
C LYS A 286 21.52 -3.71 -7.46
N ILE A 287 22.44 -4.37 -6.76
CA ILE A 287 22.65 -5.81 -6.82
C ILE A 287 21.38 -6.55 -6.37
N GLY A 288 20.77 -6.14 -5.26
CA GLY A 288 19.52 -6.72 -4.77
C GLY A 288 18.37 -6.60 -5.77
N ILE A 289 18.27 -5.49 -6.51
CA ILE A 289 17.27 -5.32 -7.58
C ILE A 289 17.58 -6.26 -8.76
N ALA A 290 18.84 -6.36 -9.19
CA ALA A 290 19.24 -7.25 -10.28
C ALA A 290 18.96 -8.73 -9.97
N LEU A 291 19.34 -9.18 -8.76
CA LEU A 291 19.06 -10.53 -8.26
C LEU A 291 17.55 -10.81 -8.20
N LYS A 292 16.75 -9.85 -7.69
CA LYS A 292 15.29 -9.97 -7.65
C LYS A 292 14.71 -10.15 -9.05
N ASN A 293 15.11 -9.30 -10.00
CA ASN A 293 14.59 -9.33 -11.37
C ASN A 293 14.92 -10.65 -12.06
N TYR A 294 16.14 -11.16 -11.90
CA TYR A 294 16.55 -12.44 -12.44
C TYR A 294 15.73 -13.59 -11.83
N TRP A 295 15.67 -13.67 -10.49
CA TRP A 295 14.94 -14.73 -9.79
C TRP A 295 13.44 -14.74 -10.12
N MET A 296 12.82 -13.57 -10.25
CA MET A 296 11.42 -13.46 -10.63
C MET A 296 11.14 -13.99 -12.04
N LYS A 297 12.11 -13.85 -12.95
CA LYS A 297 12.03 -14.33 -14.33
C LYS A 297 12.35 -15.82 -14.47
N HIS A 298 13.37 -16.31 -13.78
CA HIS A 298 13.94 -17.64 -14.02
C HIS A 298 13.67 -18.66 -12.90
N ARG A 299 13.34 -18.21 -11.68
CA ARG A 299 13.09 -19.07 -10.49
C ARG A 299 14.23 -20.00 -10.08
N GLN A 300 15.43 -19.79 -10.64
CA GLN A 300 16.67 -20.48 -10.31
C GLN A 300 17.84 -19.52 -10.53
N TRP A 301 19.03 -19.89 -10.09
CA TRP A 301 20.26 -19.13 -10.33
C TRP A 301 20.99 -19.60 -11.59
N PRO A 302 21.73 -18.73 -12.28
CA PRO A 302 22.70 -19.18 -13.26
C PRO A 302 23.85 -19.90 -12.53
N TYR A 303 24.18 -21.09 -13.01
CA TYR A 303 25.34 -21.87 -12.60
C TYR A 303 26.42 -21.75 -13.67
#